data_AF-A0A3D5HPD5-F1
#
_entry.id   AF-A0A3D5HPD5-F1
#
_cell.length_a   1.000
_cell.length_b   1.000
_cell.length_c   1.000
_cell.angle_alpha   90.00
_cell.angle_beta   90.00
_cell.angle_gamma   90.00
#
_symmetry.space_group_name_H-M   'P 1'
#
loop_
_entity.id
_entity.type
_entity.pdbx_description
1 polymer ?
#
loop_
_entity_poly.entity_id
_entity_poly.type
_entity_poly.pdbx_seq_one_letter_code
_entity_poly.pdbx_strand_id
1 'polypeptide(L)'
;MKKVFKELLQSRAVIYVIAFLMKIWISFVVLSCRKTVIGKEHAEAMRNAEDSYIKAMWHRNILMAPLSMLKKKSYASLITPHKDGELAVAYAILAGCKVIRGSGTGSSHDKKPKNK
;
A
#
# COMPACT_ATOMS: atom_id res chain seq x y z
N MET A 1 20.68 -8.11 17.27
CA MET A 1 19.34 -8.75 17.40
C MET A 1 19.37 -10.13 16.77
N LYS A 2 19.01 -11.18 17.54
CA LYS A 2 19.23 -12.58 17.18
C LYS A 2 18.44 -12.97 15.91
N LYS A 3 19.08 -13.68 14.97
CA LYS A 3 18.55 -14.14 13.66
C LYS A 3 17.13 -14.73 13.75
N VAL A 4 16.85 -15.45 14.83
CA VAL A 4 15.54 -16.05 15.16
C VAL A 4 14.41 -15.02 15.25
N PHE A 5 14.65 -13.83 15.83
CA PHE A 5 13.64 -12.77 15.90
C PHE A 5 13.31 -12.22 14.50
N LYS A 6 14.31 -12.12 13.62
CA LYS A 6 14.12 -11.67 12.24
C LYS A 6 13.29 -12.68 11.43
N GLU A 7 13.51 -13.96 11.64
CA GLU A 7 12.75 -15.04 10.99
C GLU A 7 11.30 -15.14 11.50
N LEU A 8 11.09 -14.96 12.81
CA LEU A 8 9.76 -14.91 13.39
C LEU A 8 8.94 -13.70 12.87
N LEU A 9 9.58 -12.53 12.76
CA LEU A 9 8.97 -11.32 12.21
C LEU A 9 8.62 -11.46 10.72
N GLN A 10 9.34 -12.31 10.00
CA GLN A 10 9.10 -12.63 8.58
C GLN A 10 8.09 -13.78 8.38
N SER A 11 7.55 -14.35 9.46
CA SER A 11 6.49 -15.35 9.34
C SER A 11 5.22 -14.70 8.77
N ARG A 12 4.53 -15.44 7.89
CA ARG A 12 3.30 -14.93 7.26
C ARG A 12 2.26 -14.52 8.30
N ALA A 13 2.10 -15.30 9.37
CA ALA A 13 1.15 -14.99 10.44
C ALA A 13 1.44 -13.64 11.11
N VAL A 14 2.71 -13.38 11.47
CA VAL A 14 3.10 -12.11 12.09
C VAL A 14 2.88 -10.94 11.12
N ILE A 15 3.20 -11.11 9.83
CA ILE A 15 2.95 -10.08 8.81
C ILE A 15 1.45 -9.72 8.73
N TYR A 16 0.56 -10.71 8.73
CA TYR A 16 -0.89 -10.46 8.70
C TYR A 16 -1.40 -9.81 9.98
N VAL A 17 -0.87 -10.18 11.16
CA VAL A 17 -1.20 -9.52 12.43
C VAL A 17 -0.76 -8.05 12.40
N ILE A 18 0.47 -7.77 11.98
CA ILE A 18 0.98 -6.39 11.84
C ILE A 18 0.13 -5.62 10.83
N ALA A 19 -0.19 -6.20 9.67
CA ALA A 19 -1.01 -5.56 8.65
C ALA A 19 -2.43 -5.24 9.17
N PHE A 20 -3.01 -6.12 9.97
CA PHE A 20 -4.32 -5.90 10.61
C PHE A 20 -4.27 -4.76 11.63
N LEU A 21 -3.26 -4.74 12.51
CA LEU A 21 -3.06 -3.65 13.46
C LEU A 21 -2.81 -2.32 12.73
N MET A 22 -2.02 -2.33 11.65
CA MET A 22 -1.84 -1.16 10.78
C MET A 22 -3.17 -0.70 10.17
N LYS A 23 -4.04 -1.61 9.74
CA LYS A 23 -5.35 -1.25 9.19
C LYS A 23 -6.18 -0.52 10.24
N ILE A 24 -6.27 -1.05 11.45
CA ILE A 24 -6.98 -0.41 12.56
C ILE A 24 -6.38 0.97 12.86
N TRP A 25 -5.07 1.05 13.02
CA TRP A 25 -4.38 2.31 13.32
C TRP A 25 -4.62 3.36 12.25
N ILE A 26 -4.48 2.99 10.97
CA ILE A 26 -4.68 3.93 9.85
C ILE A 26 -6.14 4.35 9.79
N SER A 27 -7.08 3.43 9.95
CA SER A 27 -8.51 3.76 10.04
C SER A 27 -8.79 4.72 11.18
N PHE A 28 -8.18 4.53 12.36
CA PHE A 28 -8.30 5.44 13.50
C PHE A 28 -7.79 6.84 13.16
N VAL A 29 -6.54 6.98 12.70
CA VAL A 29 -5.93 8.27 12.31
C VAL A 29 -6.78 8.97 11.26
N VAL A 30 -7.25 8.21 10.28
CA VAL A 30 -8.15 8.71 9.26
C VAL A 30 -9.44 9.23 9.90
N LEU A 31 -10.11 8.48 10.77
CA LEU A 31 -11.37 8.93 11.36
C LEU A 31 -11.20 10.09 12.34
N SER A 32 -10.07 10.15 13.06
CA SER A 32 -9.82 11.14 14.12
C SER A 32 -9.26 12.47 13.60
N CYS A 33 -8.55 12.48 12.47
CA CYS A 33 -7.90 13.68 11.96
C CYS A 33 -8.76 14.43 10.93
N ARG A 34 -8.75 15.76 11.00
CA ARG A 34 -9.27 16.64 9.95
C ARG A 34 -8.39 16.51 8.71
N LYS A 35 -9.01 16.46 7.52
CA LYS A 35 -8.33 16.30 6.24
C LYS A 35 -8.83 17.33 5.25
N THR A 36 -7.90 17.89 4.49
CA THR A 36 -8.21 18.72 3.33
C THR A 36 -7.75 17.95 2.09
N VAL A 37 -8.67 17.71 1.17
CA VAL A 37 -8.39 17.03 -0.09
C VAL A 37 -8.55 18.06 -1.20
N ILE A 38 -7.44 18.41 -1.85
CA ILE A 38 -7.41 19.34 -2.97
C ILE A 38 -7.70 18.54 -4.25
N GLY A 39 -8.59 19.02 -5.13
CA GLY A 39 -8.94 18.35 -6.39
C GLY A 39 -9.80 17.10 -6.21
N LYS A 40 -10.59 17.02 -5.13
CA LYS A 40 -11.46 15.87 -4.80
C LYS A 40 -12.47 15.58 -5.90
N GLU A 41 -12.97 16.63 -6.54
CA GLU A 41 -13.90 16.62 -7.66
C GLU A 41 -13.39 15.81 -8.86
N HIS A 42 -12.09 15.90 -9.19
CA HIS A 42 -11.51 15.11 -10.28
C HIS A 42 -11.52 13.62 -9.95
N ALA A 43 -11.17 13.26 -8.71
CA ALA A 43 -11.19 11.89 -8.26
C ALA A 43 -12.63 11.32 -8.21
N GLU A 44 -13.61 12.13 -7.81
CA GLU A 44 -15.02 11.74 -7.79
C GLU A 44 -15.60 11.59 -9.20
N ALA A 45 -15.23 12.46 -10.14
CA ALA A 45 -15.61 12.35 -11.54
C ALA A 45 -15.11 11.04 -12.16
N MET A 46 -13.81 10.74 -12.02
CA MET A 46 -13.21 9.49 -12.53
C MET A 46 -13.81 8.24 -11.87
N ARG A 47 -14.23 8.38 -10.60
CA ARG A 47 -14.85 7.28 -9.86
C ARG A 47 -16.28 6.98 -10.34
N ASN A 48 -17.03 8.01 -10.72
CA ASN A 48 -18.40 7.89 -11.21
C ASN A 48 -18.48 7.59 -12.71
N ALA A 49 -17.43 7.90 -13.47
CA ALA A 49 -17.30 7.47 -14.86
C ALA A 49 -17.27 5.93 -14.97
N GLU A 50 -17.73 5.38 -16.08
CA GLU A 50 -17.63 3.94 -16.34
C GLU A 50 -16.18 3.51 -16.63
N ASP A 51 -15.34 4.46 -17.07
CA ASP A 51 -13.95 4.22 -17.44
C ASP A 51 -13.06 3.76 -16.27
N SER A 52 -11.99 3.07 -16.67
CA SER A 52 -10.89 2.69 -15.79
C SER A 52 -9.87 3.83 -15.65
N TYR A 53 -9.24 3.95 -14.49
CA TYR A 53 -8.21 4.96 -14.24
C TYR A 53 -7.09 4.43 -13.36
N ILE A 54 -5.93 5.07 -13.48
CA ILE A 54 -4.74 4.76 -12.68
C ILE A 54 -4.64 5.77 -11.54
N LYS A 55 -4.50 5.26 -10.32
CA LYS A 55 -4.24 6.06 -9.13
C LYS A 55 -2.77 5.92 -8.74
N ALA A 56 -1.99 6.98 -8.92
CA ALA A 56 -0.62 7.06 -8.45
C ALA A 56 -0.56 7.78 -7.09
N MET A 57 0.35 7.34 -6.22
CA MET A 57 0.58 7.99 -4.93
C MET A 57 2.04 7.91 -4.54
N TRP A 58 2.51 8.94 -3.84
CA TRP A 58 3.83 8.95 -3.22
C TRP A 58 3.83 8.13 -1.93
N HIS A 59 4.95 7.48 -1.60
CA HIS A 59 5.10 6.66 -0.39
C HIS A 59 4.75 7.42 0.91
N ARG A 60 5.02 8.72 0.98
CA ARG A 60 4.68 9.56 2.14
C ARG A 60 3.18 9.61 2.45
N ASN A 61 2.33 9.30 1.46
CA ASN A 61 0.87 9.33 1.57
C ASN A 61 0.25 7.93 1.61
N ILE A 62 1.01 6.90 2.00
CA ILE A 62 0.51 5.51 2.06
C ILE A 62 -0.69 5.37 3.02
N LEU A 63 -0.77 6.22 4.05
CA LEU A 63 -1.87 6.28 5.01
C LEU A 63 -3.19 6.80 4.39
N MET A 64 -3.14 7.40 3.19
CA MET A 64 -4.33 7.80 2.41
C MET A 64 -4.81 6.69 1.46
N ALA A 65 -4.03 5.63 1.26
CA ALA A 65 -4.41 4.49 0.44
C ALA A 65 -5.74 3.83 0.88
N PRO A 66 -6.06 3.69 2.18
CA PRO A 66 -7.29 3.03 2.62
C PRO A 66 -8.52 3.92 2.45
N LEU A 67 -8.35 5.24 2.59
CA LEU A 67 -9.42 6.21 2.30
C LEU A 67 -9.92 6.12 0.87
N SER A 68 -9.01 5.77 -0.05
CA SER A 68 -9.33 5.59 -1.45
C SER A 68 -9.85 4.19 -1.78
N MET A 69 -10.00 3.30 -0.79
CA MET A 69 -10.57 1.95 -0.91
C MET A 69 -11.99 1.83 -0.36
N LEU A 70 -12.49 2.86 0.33
CA LEU A 70 -13.76 2.80 1.08
C LEU A 70 -15.03 2.69 0.22
N LYS A 71 -14.98 2.52 -1.12
CA LYS A 71 -16.17 2.86 -1.92
C LYS A 71 -16.23 2.34 -3.39
N LYS A 72 -17.31 1.59 -3.70
CA LYS A 72 -17.96 1.14 -4.97
C LYS A 72 -17.13 0.45 -6.08
N LYS A 73 -15.88 0.85 -6.37
CA LYS A 73 -15.05 0.20 -7.40
C LYS A 73 -14.00 -0.72 -6.75
N SER A 74 -13.80 -1.91 -7.33
CA SER A 74 -12.71 -2.82 -6.95
C SER A 74 -11.38 -2.26 -7.44
N TYR A 75 -10.43 -2.03 -6.53
CA TYR A 75 -9.10 -1.54 -6.88
C TYR A 75 -8.10 -2.69 -6.99
N ALA A 76 -7.19 -2.57 -7.95
CA ALA A 76 -6.00 -3.41 -8.02
C ALA A 76 -4.76 -2.61 -7.60
N SER A 77 -3.94 -3.17 -6.72
CA SER A 77 -2.69 -2.59 -6.24
C SER A 77 -1.50 -3.31 -6.86
N LEU A 78 -0.64 -2.57 -7.55
CA LEU A 78 0.62 -3.08 -8.09
C LEU A 78 1.70 -3.05 -7.00
N ILE A 79 2.27 -4.21 -6.66
CA ILE A 79 3.30 -4.32 -5.61
C ILE A 79 4.46 -5.18 -6.13
N THR A 80 5.69 -4.67 -5.98
CA THR A 80 6.91 -5.38 -6.34
C THR A 80 7.10 -6.64 -5.47
N PRO A 81 7.57 -7.77 -6.02
CA PRO A 81 7.87 -8.98 -5.27
C PRO A 81 9.18 -8.83 -4.49
N HIS A 82 9.15 -8.04 -3.42
CA HIS A 82 10.25 -7.89 -2.46
C HIS A 82 9.81 -8.34 -1.07
N LYS A 83 10.74 -8.87 -0.25
CA LYS A 83 10.43 -9.33 1.12
C LYS A 83 9.77 -8.23 1.96
N ASP A 84 10.24 -7.00 1.81
CA ASP A 84 9.68 -5.85 2.54
C ASP A 84 8.29 -5.44 2.02
N GLY A 85 7.95 -5.84 0.79
CA GLY A 85 6.64 -5.58 0.17
C GLY A 85 5.53 -6.52 0.66
N GLU A 86 5.86 -7.63 1.34
CA GLU A 86 4.87 -8.60 1.81
C GLU A 86 3.89 -8.00 2.83
N LEU A 87 4.34 -7.04 3.64
CA LEU A 87 3.47 -6.31 4.56
C LEU A 87 2.45 -5.45 3.81
N ALA A 88 2.87 -4.79 2.73
CA ALA A 88 1.98 -4.00 1.89
C ALA A 88 0.97 -4.89 1.14
N VAL A 89 1.39 -6.10 0.74
CA VAL A 89 0.51 -7.10 0.13
C VAL A 89 -0.57 -7.55 1.12
N ALA A 90 -0.16 -7.97 2.33
CA ALA A 90 -1.10 -8.37 3.37
C ALA A 90 -2.07 -7.23 3.72
N TYR A 91 -1.57 -6.01 3.81
CA TYR A 91 -2.38 -4.82 4.04
C TYR A 91 -3.41 -4.60 2.92
N ALA A 92 -2.99 -4.64 1.66
CA ALA A 92 -3.85 -4.45 0.50
C ALA A 92 -4.97 -5.51 0.46
N ILE A 93 -4.65 -6.78 0.74
CA ILE A 93 -5.62 -7.87 0.84
C ILE A 93 -6.63 -7.59 1.96
N LEU A 94 -6.17 -7.26 3.17
CA LEU A 94 -7.04 -6.96 4.31
C LEU A 94 -7.92 -5.73 4.11
N ALA A 95 -7.48 -4.80 3.26
CA ALA A 95 -8.24 -3.63 2.91
C ALA A 95 -9.25 -3.91 1.76
N GLY A 96 -9.13 -5.04 1.05
CA GLY A 96 -10.05 -5.44 -0.03
C GLY A 96 -9.57 -5.10 -1.44
N CYS A 97 -8.28 -4.78 -1.63
CA CYS A 97 -7.68 -4.61 -2.95
C CYS A 97 -7.30 -5.97 -3.55
N LYS A 98 -7.46 -6.10 -4.86
CA LYS A 98 -6.78 -7.15 -5.63
C LYS A 98 -5.30 -6.80 -5.69
N VAL A 99 -4.40 -7.75 -5.45
CA VAL A 99 -2.96 -7.51 -5.57
C VAL A 99 -2.47 -8.04 -6.91
N ILE A 100 -1.76 -7.19 -7.65
CA ILE A 100 -1.02 -7.55 -8.86
C ILE A 100 0.46 -7.46 -8.51
N ARG A 101 1.21 -8.55 -8.74
CA ARG A 101 2.65 -8.56 -8.54
C ARG A 101 3.34 -7.98 -9.77
N GLY A 102 4.20 -6.98 -9.57
CA GLY A 102 5.03 -6.44 -10.66
C GLY A 102 6.15 -7.40 -11.05
N SER A 103 6.79 -7.17 -12.20
CA SER A 103 8.08 -7.78 -12.50
C SER A 103 9.11 -7.10 -11.60
N GLY A 104 9.66 -7.82 -10.62
CA GLY A 104 10.79 -7.34 -9.82
C GLY A 104 12.04 -7.26 -10.69
N THR A 105 12.09 -6.34 -11.63
CA THR A 105 13.18 -6.17 -12.59
C THR A 105 13.78 -4.80 -12.40
N GLY A 106 14.80 -4.75 -11.55
CA GLY A 106 15.54 -3.53 -11.32
C GLY A 106 16.77 -3.83 -10.50
N SER A 107 17.84 -4.24 -11.17
CA SER A 107 19.24 -4.13 -10.73
C SER A 107 19.65 -2.70 -10.32
N SER A 108 18.70 -1.76 -10.18
CA SER A 108 18.88 -0.44 -9.58
C SER A 108 19.31 -0.50 -8.11
N HIS A 109 18.97 -1.55 -7.37
CA HIS A 109 19.52 -1.75 -6.01
C HIS A 109 21.01 -2.17 -6.05
N ASP A 110 21.45 -2.85 -7.12
CA ASP A 110 22.85 -3.28 -7.31
C ASP A 110 23.72 -2.22 -8.02
N LYS A 111 23.12 -1.10 -8.47
CA LYS A 111 23.87 -0.01 -9.08
C LYS A 111 24.61 0.75 -7.97
N LYS A 112 25.91 0.50 -7.85
CA LYS A 112 26.83 1.36 -7.09
C LYS A 112 26.63 2.82 -7.55
N PRO A 113 26.61 3.80 -6.62
CA PRO A 113 26.54 5.20 -7.01
C PRO A 113 27.67 5.48 -7.99
N LYS A 114 27.34 6.04 -9.17
CA LYS A 114 28.38 6.57 -10.06
C LYS A 114 29.10 7.66 -9.25
N ASN A 115 30.41 7.49 -9.06
CA ASN A 115 31.28 8.51 -8.48
C ASN A 115 30.97 9.85 -9.16
N LYS A 116 30.61 10.85 -8.35
CA LYS A 116 30.62 12.26 -8.74
C LYS A 116 32.03 12.79 -8.60
#